data_AF-A0A7S4VT39-F1
#
_entry.id   AF-A0A7S4VT39-F1
#
_cell.length_a   1.000
_cell.length_b   1.000
_cell.length_c   1.000
_cell.angle_alpha   90.00
_cell.angle_beta   90.00
_cell.angle_gamma   90.00
#
_symmetry.space_group_name_H-M   'P 1'
#
loop_
_entity.id
_entity.type
_entity.pdbx_description
1 polymer ?
#
loop_
_entity_poly.entity_id
_entity_poly.type
_entity_poly.pdbx_seq_one_letter_code
_entity_poly.pdbx_strand_id
1 'polypeptide(L)'
;MAPDHVAASGGVVGLRARLAAKMEEAEALRAQIEQAKFGAQQLRLRLQAAGVADPSFVPVRLRAGNSGLDSQNMEFRSMLQWLVEGVDLDRHVVFECGTSDGEILVGGRRVQLQRMATWPISAGGRAAGLKLSVPVEMQVEIAEVLLAARARGRVEEHEVQRLAGSWEMVGAEVASAQVGHPEPAVFLVRRGASQAMIVGHWPAVEFAPKGGPASAPFDPAQHFSRIAQAEDDSGPGEETSAGRPSICTGDRVEVEYKGEWFSGLLQGVDNNLANIQCDVDSPGVITVAPLTSVRPARPAAAAEGKKLPRHMRARSMG
;
A
#
# COMPACT_ATOMS: atom_id res chain seq x y z
N MET A 1 0.55 -56.52 -11.40
CA MET A 1 1.38 -55.30 -11.34
C MET A 1 0.97 -54.53 -10.10
N ALA A 2 1.71 -54.71 -9.01
CA ALA A 2 1.45 -54.04 -7.74
C ALA A 2 2.31 -52.76 -7.69
N PRO A 3 1.75 -51.61 -7.27
CA PRO A 3 2.49 -50.36 -7.20
C PRO A 3 3.44 -50.34 -5.99
N ASP A 4 4.68 -49.96 -6.26
CA ASP A 4 5.77 -49.78 -5.30
C ASP A 4 5.45 -48.69 -4.26
N HIS A 5 5.35 -49.11 -2.99
CA HIS A 5 5.07 -48.26 -1.83
C HIS A 5 6.34 -47.65 -1.16
N VAL A 6 7.45 -47.52 -1.88
CA VAL A 6 8.78 -47.30 -1.26
C VAL A 6 9.14 -45.80 -1.04
N ALA A 7 8.35 -44.83 -1.48
CA ALA A 7 8.76 -43.41 -1.47
C ALA A 7 8.55 -42.63 -0.15
N ALA A 8 7.90 -43.18 0.88
CA ALA A 8 7.52 -42.41 2.08
C ALA A 8 8.63 -42.28 3.16
N SER A 9 9.70 -43.08 3.10
CA SER A 9 10.73 -43.13 4.15
C SER A 9 11.71 -41.94 4.12
N GLY A 10 11.93 -41.34 2.94
CA GLY A 10 12.90 -40.25 2.77
C GLY A 10 12.52 -38.94 3.48
N GLY A 11 11.23 -38.66 3.65
CA GLY A 11 10.75 -37.42 4.27
C GLY A 11 11.08 -37.31 5.76
N VAL A 12 11.04 -38.42 6.50
CA VAL A 12 11.24 -38.42 7.95
C VAL A 12 12.71 -38.15 8.30
N VAL A 13 13.65 -38.67 7.50
CA VAL A 13 15.08 -38.44 7.70
C VAL A 13 15.44 -36.97 7.47
N GLY A 14 14.90 -36.36 6.40
CA GLY A 14 15.11 -34.94 6.11
C GLY A 14 14.55 -34.01 7.19
N LEU A 15 13.37 -34.33 7.75
CA LEU A 15 12.79 -33.54 8.84
C LEU A 15 13.61 -33.62 10.14
N ARG A 16 14.15 -34.79 10.48
CA ARG A 16 15.02 -34.97 11.66
C ARG A 16 16.32 -34.17 11.54
N ALA A 17 16.94 -34.16 10.37
CA ALA A 17 18.15 -33.38 10.12
C ALA A 17 17.88 -31.86 10.24
N ARG A 18 16.76 -31.38 9.68
CA ARG A 18 16.36 -29.96 9.81
C ARG A 18 16.03 -29.58 11.26
N LEU A 19 15.41 -30.48 12.02
CA LEU A 19 15.12 -30.24 13.44
C LEU A 19 16.42 -30.13 14.25
N ALA A 20 17.38 -31.04 14.04
CA ALA A 20 18.67 -31.00 14.71
C ALA A 20 19.44 -29.69 14.41
N ALA A 21 19.49 -29.28 13.14
CA ALA A 21 20.12 -28.01 12.76
C ALA A 21 19.45 -26.79 13.41
N LYS A 22 18.10 -26.80 13.50
CA LYS A 22 17.36 -25.71 14.17
C LYS A 22 17.55 -25.70 15.68
N MET A 23 17.77 -26.86 16.31
CA MET A 23 18.11 -26.93 17.73
C MET A 23 19.49 -26.32 18.01
N GLU A 24 20.48 -26.64 17.18
CA GLU A 24 21.83 -26.05 17.29
C GLU A 24 21.80 -24.52 17.09
N GLU A 25 21.09 -24.03 16.08
CA GLU A 25 20.89 -22.60 15.84
C GLU A 25 20.21 -21.91 17.05
N ALA A 26 19.20 -22.54 17.64
CA ALA A 26 18.50 -22.02 18.80
C ALA A 26 19.41 -21.96 20.06
N GLU A 27 20.25 -22.97 20.27
CA GLU A 27 21.24 -22.97 21.35
C GLU A 27 22.29 -21.88 21.18
N ALA A 28 22.78 -21.68 19.95
CA ALA A 28 23.72 -20.60 19.62
C ALA A 28 23.10 -19.21 19.89
N LEU A 29 21.86 -18.97 19.46
CA LEU A 29 21.16 -17.70 19.72
C LEU A 29 20.92 -17.46 21.21
N ARG A 30 20.59 -18.51 21.98
CA ARG A 30 20.46 -18.40 23.45
C ARG A 30 21.78 -18.01 24.10
N ALA A 31 22.90 -18.61 23.67
CA ALA A 31 24.22 -18.25 24.17
C ALA A 31 24.57 -16.78 23.87
N GLN A 32 24.27 -16.29 22.66
CA GLN A 32 24.46 -14.88 22.30
C GLN A 32 23.61 -13.92 23.14
N ILE A 33 22.34 -14.28 23.39
CA ILE A 33 21.44 -13.47 24.25
C ILE A 33 21.99 -13.37 25.67
N GLU A 34 22.44 -14.49 26.26
CA GLU A 34 23.02 -14.48 27.61
C GLU A 34 24.32 -13.69 27.67
N GLN A 35 25.18 -13.80 26.65
CA GLN A 35 26.39 -12.98 26.55
C GLN A 35 26.05 -11.48 26.46
N ALA A 36 25.05 -11.11 25.65
CA ALA A 36 24.60 -9.72 25.52
C ALA A 36 24.00 -9.19 26.83
N LYS A 37 23.22 -10.00 27.55
CA LYS A 37 22.69 -9.65 28.88
C LYS A 37 23.81 -9.39 29.89
N PHE A 38 24.83 -10.25 29.93
CA PHE A 38 25.98 -10.06 30.80
C PHE A 38 26.74 -8.76 30.47
N GLY A 39 26.96 -8.49 29.18
CA GLY A 39 27.56 -7.24 28.71
C GLY A 39 26.75 -6.00 29.14
N ALA A 40 25.42 -6.04 29.00
CA ALA A 40 24.55 -4.96 29.43
C ALA A 40 24.59 -4.74 30.96
N GLN A 41 24.64 -5.81 31.76
CA GLN A 41 24.79 -5.72 33.22
C GLN A 41 26.14 -5.12 33.62
N GLN A 42 27.22 -5.52 32.95
CA GLN A 42 28.55 -4.96 33.21
C GLN A 42 28.60 -3.47 32.87
N LEU A 43 28.02 -3.06 31.74
CA LEU A 43 27.93 -1.66 31.33
C LEU A 43 27.11 -0.85 32.35
N ARG A 44 26.02 -1.42 32.84
CA ARG A 44 25.17 -0.83 33.88
C ARG A 44 25.93 -0.58 35.18
N LEU A 45 26.71 -1.56 35.65
CA LEU A 45 27.55 -1.42 36.84
C LEU A 45 28.61 -0.34 36.66
N ARG A 46 29.22 -0.23 35.47
CA ARG A 46 30.19 0.82 35.15
C ARG A 46 29.56 2.22 35.17
N LEU A 47 28.36 2.39 34.61
CA LEU A 47 27.64 3.67 34.67
C LEU A 47 27.25 4.06 36.10
N GLN A 48 26.82 3.09 36.91
CA GLN A 48 26.50 3.32 38.31
C GLN A 48 27.74 3.75 39.10
N ALA A 49 28.89 3.11 38.86
CA ALA A 49 30.17 3.52 39.47
C ALA A 49 30.62 4.91 39.02
N ALA A 50 30.23 5.37 37.82
CA ALA A 50 30.48 6.71 37.32
C ALA A 50 29.49 7.77 37.84
N GLY A 51 28.57 7.42 38.75
CA GLY A 51 27.64 8.36 39.38
C GLY A 51 26.36 8.63 38.59
N VAL A 52 26.05 7.83 37.57
CA VAL A 52 24.76 7.92 36.85
C VAL A 52 23.67 7.30 37.73
N ALA A 53 22.84 8.16 38.35
CA ALA A 53 21.84 7.75 39.34
C ALA A 53 20.67 6.92 38.75
N ASP A 54 20.36 7.10 37.47
CA ASP A 54 19.39 6.26 36.76
C ASP A 54 20.09 5.36 35.73
N PRO A 55 20.27 4.06 36.03
CA PRO A 55 20.90 3.11 35.11
C PRO A 55 20.03 2.77 33.90
N SER A 56 18.84 3.36 33.77
CA SER A 56 18.00 3.25 32.59
C SER A 56 18.66 3.98 31.42
N PHE A 57 19.24 3.24 30.46
CA PHE A 57 19.66 3.76 29.15
C PHE A 57 18.49 4.35 28.35
N VAL A 58 17.26 4.06 28.77
CA VAL A 58 16.05 4.60 28.19
C VAL A 58 15.67 5.82 29.04
N PRO A 59 15.71 7.05 28.49
CA PRO A 59 15.19 8.23 29.17
C PRO A 59 13.83 7.92 29.80
N VAL A 60 13.55 8.46 30.99
CA VAL A 60 12.27 8.25 31.70
C VAL A 60 11.05 8.51 30.79
N ARG A 61 11.22 9.35 29.77
CA ARG A 61 10.22 9.71 28.74
C ARG A 61 10.04 8.67 27.62
N LEU A 62 10.88 7.64 27.51
CA LEU A 62 10.88 6.64 26.44
C LEU A 62 10.60 5.21 26.95
N ARG A 63 10.11 5.06 28.20
CA ARG A 63 9.83 3.76 28.79
C ARG A 63 8.63 3.11 28.09
N ALA A 64 8.91 2.22 27.15
CA ALA A 64 7.91 1.32 26.57
C ALA A 64 7.31 0.42 27.68
N GLY A 65 5.98 0.41 27.81
CA GLY A 65 5.25 -0.58 28.61
C GLY A 65 4.55 -0.11 29.90
N ASN A 66 4.64 1.17 30.27
CA ASN A 66 3.79 1.75 31.33
C ASN A 66 3.37 3.19 31.00
N SER A 67 2.88 3.39 29.78
CA SER A 67 2.31 4.66 29.37
C SER A 67 0.94 4.83 30.04
N GLY A 68 0.93 5.42 31.23
CA GLY A 68 -0.28 6.05 31.74
C GLY A 68 -0.84 7.02 30.69
N LEU A 69 -2.12 7.40 30.81
CA LEU A 69 -2.78 8.35 29.89
C LEU A 69 -1.94 9.61 29.63
N ASP A 70 -1.15 10.02 30.62
CA ASP A 70 -0.21 11.15 30.53
C ASP A 70 0.86 10.98 29.46
N SER A 71 1.39 9.76 29.25
CA SER A 71 2.43 9.51 28.24
C SER A 71 1.88 9.67 26.82
N GLN A 72 0.68 9.14 26.56
CA GLN A 72 0.01 9.31 25.27
C GLN A 72 -0.28 10.79 24.99
N ASN A 73 -0.74 11.53 26.01
CA ASN A 73 -0.98 12.98 25.87
C ASN A 73 0.31 13.74 25.55
N MET A 74 1.45 13.36 26.14
CA MET A 74 2.74 13.98 25.87
C MET A 74 3.24 13.69 24.45
N GLU A 75 3.09 12.46 23.95
CA GLU A 75 3.40 12.10 22.57
C GLU A 75 2.51 12.86 21.57
N PHE A 76 1.20 12.89 21.83
CA PHE A 76 0.24 13.59 21.00
C PHE A 76 0.52 15.09 20.95
N ARG A 77 0.82 15.73 22.10
CA ARG A 77 1.23 17.13 22.15
C ARG A 77 2.50 17.38 21.35
N SER A 78 3.51 16.53 21.52
CA SER A 78 4.80 16.70 20.84
C SER A 78 4.62 16.62 19.32
N MET A 79 3.80 15.68 18.85
CA MET A 79 3.46 15.56 17.43
C MET A 79 2.65 16.76 16.93
N LEU A 80 1.62 17.21 17.65
CA LEU A 80 0.84 18.39 17.25
C LEU A 80 1.72 19.65 17.19
N GLN A 81 2.59 19.85 18.17
CA GLN A 81 3.54 20.96 18.18
C GLN A 81 4.45 20.91 16.94
N TRP A 82 4.98 19.73 16.61
CA TRP A 82 5.78 19.52 15.41
C TRP A 82 4.99 19.81 14.12
N LEU A 83 3.71 19.41 14.05
CA LEU A 83 2.83 19.73 12.91
C LEU A 83 2.56 21.23 12.79
N VAL A 84 2.35 21.93 13.90
CA VAL A 84 2.14 23.39 13.93
C VAL A 84 3.31 24.15 13.32
N GLU A 85 4.54 23.68 13.59
CA GLU A 85 5.78 24.27 13.09
C GLU A 85 6.07 23.88 11.64
N GLY A 86 5.74 22.65 11.23
CA GLY A 86 6.14 22.10 9.94
C GLY A 86 5.11 22.23 8.81
N VAL A 87 3.81 22.17 9.08
CA VAL A 87 2.79 22.01 8.03
C VAL A 87 2.60 23.31 7.23
N ASP A 88 2.70 23.23 5.89
CA ASP A 88 2.39 24.34 4.98
C ASP A 88 0.91 24.30 4.58
N LEU A 89 0.07 25.05 5.30
CA LEU A 89 -1.38 25.07 5.08
C LEU A 89 -1.81 25.78 3.79
N ASP A 90 -0.92 26.59 3.18
CA ASP A 90 -1.21 27.32 1.95
C ASP A 90 -1.19 26.40 0.72
N ARG A 91 -0.53 25.24 0.83
CA ARG A 91 -0.38 24.26 -0.24
C ARG A 91 -1.09 22.98 0.15
N HIS A 92 -2.21 22.71 -0.51
CA HIS A 92 -2.92 21.45 -0.32
C HIS A 92 -3.29 20.81 -1.64
N VAL A 93 -3.38 19.49 -1.62
CA VAL A 93 -3.90 18.68 -2.72
C VAL A 93 -5.00 17.80 -2.16
N VAL A 94 -6.13 17.72 -2.87
CA VAL A 94 -7.21 16.79 -2.55
C VAL A 94 -7.13 15.61 -3.52
N PHE A 95 -7.21 14.39 -3.01
CA PHE A 95 -7.11 13.17 -3.78
C PHE A 95 -7.99 12.08 -3.18
N GLU A 96 -8.26 11.05 -3.96
CA GLU A 96 -8.95 9.84 -3.50
C GLU A 96 -7.91 8.78 -3.12
N CYS A 97 -8.07 8.21 -1.92
CA CYS A 97 -7.16 7.29 -1.30
C CYS A 97 -7.85 5.93 -1.09
N GLY A 98 -7.46 4.95 -1.90
CA GLY A 98 -7.97 3.57 -1.85
C GLY A 98 -8.69 3.14 -3.13
N THR A 99 -8.99 1.85 -3.23
CA THR A 99 -9.89 1.28 -4.25
C THR A 99 -11.35 1.55 -3.87
N SER A 100 -12.33 1.00 -4.61
CA SER A 100 -13.78 1.22 -4.41
C SER A 100 -14.26 1.15 -2.96
N ASP A 101 -13.60 0.35 -2.14
CA ASP A 101 -14.01 0.12 -0.75
C ASP A 101 -13.27 1.06 0.22
N GLY A 102 -12.11 1.61 -0.18
CA GLY A 102 -11.35 2.60 0.58
C GLY A 102 -10.85 2.16 1.96
N GLU A 103 -11.02 0.87 2.31
CA GLU A 103 -10.68 0.31 3.63
C GLU A 103 -9.24 -0.20 3.68
N ILE A 104 -8.51 0.22 4.72
CA ILE A 104 -7.19 -0.32 5.06
C ILE A 104 -7.17 -0.81 6.52
N LEU A 105 -6.29 -1.76 6.82
CA LEU A 105 -6.10 -2.28 8.17
C LEU A 105 -4.92 -1.58 8.86
N VAL A 106 -5.18 -0.90 9.97
CA VAL A 106 -4.18 -0.17 10.77
C VAL A 106 -4.34 -0.58 12.23
N GLY A 107 -3.30 -1.18 12.82
CA GLY A 107 -3.35 -1.63 14.22
C GLY A 107 -4.50 -2.60 14.51
N GLY A 108 -4.91 -3.41 13.54
CA GLY A 108 -6.05 -4.34 13.66
C GLY A 108 -7.43 -3.69 13.51
N ARG A 109 -7.52 -2.38 13.21
CA ARG A 109 -8.78 -1.69 12.91
C ARG A 109 -8.91 -1.41 11.43
N ARG A 110 -10.14 -1.45 10.92
CA ARG A 110 -10.48 -1.01 9.58
C ARG A 110 -10.69 0.50 9.58
N VAL A 111 -9.96 1.20 8.73
CA VAL A 111 -10.09 2.65 8.54
C VAL A 111 -10.33 2.95 7.06
N GLN A 112 -11.17 3.94 6.80
CA GLN A 112 -11.56 4.44 5.50
C GLN A 112 -10.82 5.75 5.23
N LEU A 113 -10.11 5.81 4.10
CA LEU A 113 -9.37 7.01 3.71
C LEU A 113 -10.06 7.80 2.60
N GLN A 114 -10.92 7.17 1.79
CA GLN A 114 -11.77 7.77 0.75
C GLN A 114 -11.22 9.07 0.15
N ARG A 115 -11.65 10.26 0.60
CA ARG A 115 -11.20 11.55 0.08
C ARG A 115 -10.38 12.30 1.11
N MET A 116 -9.11 12.53 0.79
CA MET A 116 -8.13 13.13 1.69
C MET A 116 -7.65 14.48 1.16
N ALA A 117 -7.47 15.44 2.05
CA ALA A 117 -6.67 16.64 1.82
C ALA A 117 -5.28 16.42 2.41
N THR A 118 -4.22 16.70 1.64
CA THR A 118 -2.84 16.58 2.12
C THR A 118 -2.09 17.89 2.06
N TRP A 119 -1.30 18.15 3.10
CA TRP A 119 -0.41 19.30 3.21
C TRP A 119 1.05 18.83 3.34
N PRO A 120 2.01 19.49 2.68
CA PRO A 120 3.41 19.14 2.83
C PRO A 120 3.93 19.65 4.17
N ILE A 121 4.81 18.87 4.80
CA ILE A 121 5.49 19.24 6.04
C ILE A 121 6.88 19.76 5.67
N SER A 122 7.09 21.07 5.85
CA SER A 122 8.31 21.79 5.51
C SER A 122 9.38 21.76 6.62
N ALA A 123 9.28 20.82 7.56
CA ALA A 123 10.28 20.65 8.60
C ALA A 123 11.61 20.22 7.95
N GLY A 124 12.64 21.07 8.04
CA GLY A 124 13.94 20.79 7.43
C GLY A 124 14.59 19.48 7.92
N GLY A 125 15.53 18.96 7.14
CA GLY A 125 16.34 17.78 7.51
C GLY A 125 15.65 16.44 7.21
N ARG A 126 15.61 15.54 8.20
CA ARG A 126 15.11 14.16 8.05
C ARG A 126 13.60 14.07 7.76
N ALA A 127 12.87 15.15 7.96
CA ALA A 127 11.43 15.24 7.69
C ALA A 127 11.10 15.65 6.23
N ALA A 128 12.11 15.76 5.36
CA ALA A 128 11.90 16.08 3.96
C ALA A 128 10.96 15.06 3.28
N GLY A 129 9.91 15.58 2.66
CA GLY A 129 8.91 14.78 1.92
C GLY A 129 7.77 14.22 2.78
N LEU A 130 7.76 14.44 4.10
CA LEU A 130 6.62 14.09 4.95
C LEU A 130 5.41 14.98 4.64
N LYS A 131 4.23 14.41 4.81
CA LYS A 131 2.94 15.04 4.53
C LYS A 131 1.98 14.75 5.66
N LEU A 132 1.06 15.68 5.90
CA LEU A 132 -0.11 15.46 6.75
C LEU A 132 -1.31 15.28 5.84
N SER A 133 -1.91 14.10 5.85
CA SER A 133 -3.14 13.79 5.10
C SER A 133 -4.31 13.62 6.07
N VAL A 134 -5.41 14.33 5.83
CA VAL A 134 -6.59 14.39 6.68
C VAL A 134 -7.84 14.14 5.84
N PRO A 135 -8.88 13.45 6.35
CA PRO A 135 -10.16 13.32 5.66
C PRO A 135 -10.72 14.70 5.30
N VAL A 136 -11.26 14.86 4.09
CA VAL A 136 -11.71 16.17 3.59
C VAL A 136 -12.77 16.81 4.49
N GLU A 137 -13.60 15.99 5.14
CA GLU A 137 -14.64 16.44 6.08
C GLU A 137 -14.05 17.09 7.34
N MET A 138 -12.80 16.76 7.66
CA MET A 138 -12.08 17.26 8.84
C MET A 138 -11.03 18.32 8.50
N GLN A 139 -10.85 18.64 7.22
CA GLN A 139 -9.81 19.55 6.74
C GLN A 139 -9.87 20.91 7.45
N VAL A 140 -11.07 21.51 7.53
CA VAL A 140 -11.28 22.83 8.13
C VAL A 140 -10.98 22.80 9.63
N GLU A 141 -11.52 21.82 10.35
CA GLU A 141 -11.32 21.68 11.81
C GLU A 141 -9.84 21.55 12.17
N ILE A 142 -9.11 20.67 11.46
CA ILE A 142 -7.68 20.46 11.74
C ILE A 142 -6.85 21.68 11.36
N ALA A 143 -7.15 22.33 10.22
CA ALA A 143 -6.47 23.55 9.82
C ALA A 143 -6.69 24.68 10.85
N GLU A 144 -7.90 24.84 11.38
CA GLU A 144 -8.22 25.82 12.42
C GLU A 144 -7.43 25.56 13.71
N VAL A 145 -7.34 24.30 14.16
CA VAL A 145 -6.54 23.94 15.35
C VAL A 145 -5.07 24.27 15.13
N LEU A 146 -4.50 23.92 13.97
CA LEU A 146 -3.10 24.20 13.66
C LEU A 146 -2.82 25.72 13.54
N LEU A 147 -3.72 26.48 12.92
CA LEU A 147 -3.61 27.94 12.83
C LEU A 147 -3.73 28.62 14.19
N ALA A 148 -4.69 28.20 15.02
CA ALA A 148 -4.88 28.73 16.36
C ALA A 148 -3.66 28.44 17.26
N ALA A 149 -3.12 27.22 17.21
CA ALA A 149 -1.90 26.87 17.92
C ALA A 149 -0.67 27.63 17.40
N ARG A 150 -0.56 27.84 16.08
CA ARG A 150 0.51 28.66 15.47
C ARG A 150 0.45 30.11 15.94
N ALA A 151 -0.74 30.71 15.98
CA ALA A 151 -0.95 32.08 16.46
C ALA A 151 -0.55 32.24 17.95
N ARG A 152 -0.71 31.19 18.76
CA ARG A 152 -0.32 31.16 20.18
C ARG A 152 1.13 30.74 20.41
N GLY A 153 1.80 30.16 19.40
CA GLY A 153 3.12 29.54 19.51
C GLY A 153 3.15 28.22 20.30
N ARG A 154 1.98 27.68 20.69
CA ARG A 154 1.85 26.43 21.44
C ARG A 154 0.46 25.82 21.25
N VAL A 155 0.38 24.51 21.38
CA VAL A 155 -0.90 23.78 21.45
C VAL A 155 -1.44 23.82 22.89
N GLU A 156 -2.71 24.21 23.05
CA GLU A 156 -3.33 24.30 24.38
C GLU A 156 -3.67 22.91 24.94
N GLU A 157 -3.58 22.73 26.28
CA GLU A 157 -3.88 21.43 26.96
C GLU A 157 -5.21 20.85 26.51
N HIS A 158 -6.26 21.69 26.50
CA HIS A 158 -7.62 21.23 26.25
C HIS A 158 -7.79 20.71 24.82
N GLU A 159 -7.06 21.26 23.84
CA GLU A 159 -7.04 20.77 22.45
C GLU A 159 -6.33 19.41 22.38
N VAL A 160 -5.20 19.27 23.08
CA VAL A 160 -4.47 18.01 23.19
C VAL A 160 -5.35 16.93 23.83
N GLN A 161 -5.98 17.22 24.98
CA GLN A 161 -6.84 16.28 25.69
C GLN A 161 -8.06 15.87 24.86
N ARG A 162 -8.67 16.83 24.15
CA ARG A 162 -9.81 16.57 23.25
C ARG A 162 -9.40 15.62 22.12
N LEU A 163 -8.26 15.88 21.47
CA LEU A 163 -7.77 15.05 20.38
C LEU A 163 -7.27 13.69 20.89
N ALA A 164 -6.42 13.64 21.91
CA ALA A 164 -5.92 12.39 22.49
C ALA A 164 -7.04 11.50 23.07
N GLY A 165 -8.14 12.10 23.55
CA GLY A 165 -9.32 11.37 24.01
C GLY A 165 -10.16 10.76 22.88
N SER A 166 -10.10 11.34 21.67
CA SER A 166 -10.88 10.91 20.50
C SER A 166 -10.06 10.21 19.43
N TRP A 167 -8.74 10.25 19.51
CA TRP A 167 -7.81 9.66 18.55
C TRP A 167 -6.85 8.70 19.23
N GLU A 168 -6.28 7.80 18.44
CA GLU A 168 -5.27 6.85 18.86
C GLU A 168 -4.12 6.89 17.86
N MET A 169 -2.90 7.02 18.36
CA MET A 169 -1.70 7.04 17.52
C MET A 169 -1.22 5.62 17.28
N VAL A 170 -1.08 5.24 16.01
CA VAL A 170 -0.65 3.91 15.57
C VAL A 170 0.47 4.06 14.54
N GLY A 171 1.66 3.56 14.85
CA GLY A 171 2.72 3.40 13.85
C GLY A 171 2.43 2.18 12.99
N ALA A 172 2.51 2.32 11.67
CA ALA A 172 2.30 1.22 10.73
C ALA A 172 3.21 1.36 9.50
N GLU A 173 3.38 0.25 8.78
CA GLU A 173 4.05 0.20 7.49
C GLU A 173 3.00 0.01 6.39
N VAL A 174 3.04 0.86 5.37
CA VAL A 174 2.06 0.86 4.27
C VAL A 174 2.76 0.52 2.97
N ALA A 175 2.22 -0.44 2.22
CA ALA A 175 2.76 -0.80 0.91
C ALA A 175 2.43 0.31 -0.12
N SER A 176 3.46 0.97 -0.64
CA SER A 176 3.32 1.93 -1.74
C SER A 176 3.33 1.20 -3.08
N ALA A 177 2.29 1.39 -3.89
CA ALA A 177 2.20 0.78 -5.23
C ALA A 177 3.34 1.25 -6.18
N GLN A 178 3.89 2.45 -5.94
CA GLN A 178 4.94 3.02 -6.78
C GLN A 178 6.33 2.50 -6.43
N VAL A 179 6.63 2.37 -5.13
CA VAL A 179 8.00 2.09 -4.67
C VAL A 179 8.24 0.59 -4.46
N GLY A 180 7.18 -0.20 -4.29
CA GLY A 180 7.28 -1.65 -4.06
C GLY A 180 7.90 -2.03 -2.70
N HIS A 181 8.18 -1.05 -1.85
CA HIS A 181 8.67 -1.22 -0.48
C HIS A 181 7.64 -0.66 0.52
N PRO A 182 7.56 -1.25 1.73
CA PRO A 182 6.74 -0.70 2.81
C PRO A 182 7.32 0.66 3.25
N GLU A 183 6.45 1.66 3.36
CA GLU A 183 6.78 2.99 3.87
C GLU A 183 6.23 3.16 5.29
N PRO A 184 7.03 3.67 6.24
CA PRO A 184 6.57 3.94 7.58
C PRO A 184 5.62 5.15 7.60
N ALA A 185 4.51 5.03 8.30
CA ALA A 185 3.56 6.10 8.53
C ALA A 185 3.00 6.06 9.96
N VAL A 186 2.69 7.24 10.50
CA VAL A 186 1.95 7.39 11.75
C VAL A 186 0.50 7.68 11.41
N PHE A 187 -0.38 6.80 11.85
CA PHE A 187 -1.82 6.96 11.73
C PHE A 187 -2.38 7.53 13.03
N LEU A 188 -3.25 8.52 12.89
CA LEU A 188 -4.14 8.94 13.97
C LEU A 188 -5.49 8.34 13.63
N VAL A 189 -5.90 7.30 14.36
CA VAL A 189 -7.16 6.60 14.12
C VAL A 189 -8.21 7.12 15.10
N ARG A 190 -9.36 7.55 14.58
CA ARG A 190 -10.45 8.08 15.42
C ARG A 190 -11.11 6.94 16.21
N ARG A 191 -11.29 7.12 17.52
CA ARG A 191 -11.99 6.15 18.37
C ARG A 191 -13.48 6.17 18.04
N GLY A 192 -14.05 5.00 17.74
CA GLY A 192 -15.47 4.85 17.43
C GLY A 192 -15.89 5.26 16.01
N ALA A 193 -14.94 5.65 15.15
CA ALA A 193 -15.20 5.93 13.75
C ALA A 193 -14.12 5.29 12.87
N SER A 194 -14.46 4.97 11.62
CA SER A 194 -13.52 4.40 10.66
C SER A 194 -12.67 5.48 9.96
N GLN A 195 -12.34 6.59 10.63
CA GLN A 195 -11.56 7.67 10.02
C GLN A 195 -10.13 7.68 10.54
N ALA A 196 -9.18 8.05 9.68
CA ALA A 196 -7.79 8.22 10.08
C ALA A 196 -7.14 9.45 9.42
N MET A 197 -6.25 10.10 10.16
CA MET A 197 -5.26 11.03 9.60
C MET A 197 -3.93 10.29 9.47
N ILE A 198 -3.08 10.75 8.54
CA ILE A 198 -1.82 10.10 8.21
C ILE A 198 -0.71 11.15 8.24
N VAL A 199 0.39 10.80 8.90
CA VAL A 199 1.66 11.52 8.84
C VAL A 199 2.71 10.58 8.26
N GLY A 200 3.19 10.84 7.05
CA GLY A 200 4.11 9.95 6.34
C GLY A 200 4.49 10.46 4.95
N HIS A 201 5.34 9.71 4.25
CA HIS A 201 5.61 9.90 2.81
C HIS A 201 4.45 9.39 1.96
N TRP A 202 3.79 8.35 2.45
CA TRP A 202 2.54 7.83 1.92
C TRP A 202 1.34 8.68 2.39
N PRO A 203 0.38 8.98 1.50
CA PRO A 203 0.30 8.60 0.09
C PRO A 203 1.19 9.43 -0.84
N ALA A 204 1.59 8.82 -1.96
CA ALA A 204 2.47 9.42 -2.97
C ALA A 204 1.74 10.47 -3.82
N VAL A 205 1.37 11.58 -3.18
CA VAL A 205 0.79 12.76 -3.84
C VAL A 205 1.90 13.74 -4.19
N GLU A 206 1.96 14.17 -5.44
CA GLU A 206 2.90 15.21 -5.88
C GLU A 206 2.33 16.60 -5.61
N PHE A 207 3.17 17.50 -5.08
CA PHE A 207 2.82 18.91 -4.93
C PHE A 207 3.52 19.71 -6.03
N ALA A 208 2.78 20.61 -6.67
CA ALA A 208 3.39 21.57 -7.60
C ALA A 208 4.50 22.37 -6.88
N PRO A 209 5.71 22.50 -7.45
CA PRO A 209 6.84 23.15 -6.79
C PRO A 209 6.51 24.59 -6.38
N LYS A 210 6.91 24.96 -5.15
CA LYS A 210 6.69 26.30 -4.59
C LYS A 210 7.54 27.30 -5.39
N GLY A 211 6.91 28.06 -6.29
CA GLY A 211 7.59 29.01 -7.18
C GLY A 211 7.88 28.51 -8.59
N GLY A 212 7.42 27.31 -8.98
CA GLY A 212 7.17 27.05 -10.40
C GLY A 212 6.11 28.03 -10.92
N PRO A 213 5.93 28.19 -12.24
CA PRO A 213 4.80 28.92 -12.81
C PRO A 213 3.48 28.15 -12.58
N ALA A 214 3.15 27.89 -11.31
CA ALA A 214 1.94 27.23 -10.82
C ALA A 214 0.68 28.10 -11.01
N SER A 215 0.86 29.26 -11.64
CA SER A 215 -0.18 30.12 -12.17
C SER A 215 0.19 30.58 -13.60
N ALA A 216 0.87 29.74 -14.38
CA ALA A 216 0.55 29.78 -15.80
C ALA A 216 -0.94 29.40 -15.86
N PRO A 217 -1.84 30.31 -16.29
CA PRO A 217 -3.24 29.96 -16.44
C PRO A 217 -3.29 28.67 -17.27
N PHE A 218 -4.11 27.71 -16.87
CA PHE A 218 -4.34 26.52 -17.68
C PHE A 218 -4.74 27.02 -19.07
N ASP A 219 -3.82 26.88 -20.02
CA ASP A 219 -4.02 27.29 -21.40
C ASP A 219 -4.61 26.08 -22.13
N PRO A 220 -5.93 26.09 -22.38
CA PRO A 220 -6.58 24.95 -23.01
C PRO A 220 -5.97 24.71 -24.40
N ALA A 221 -5.55 25.77 -25.10
CA ALA A 221 -4.99 25.65 -26.43
C ALA A 221 -3.68 24.86 -26.41
N GLN A 222 -2.76 25.14 -25.48
CA GLN A 222 -1.53 24.35 -25.33
C GLN A 222 -1.78 22.91 -24.90
N HIS A 223 -2.75 22.68 -24.00
CA HIS A 223 -3.08 21.33 -23.55
C HIS A 223 -3.65 20.48 -24.70
N PHE A 224 -4.65 21.01 -25.42
CA PHE A 224 -5.25 20.30 -26.55
C PHE A 224 -4.32 20.21 -27.76
N SER A 225 -3.43 21.19 -27.98
CA SER A 225 -2.41 21.09 -29.03
C SER A 225 -1.42 19.97 -28.75
N ARG A 226 -1.04 19.73 -27.48
CA ARG A 226 -0.20 18.59 -27.11
C ARG A 226 -0.88 17.26 -27.34
N ILE A 227 -2.18 17.15 -27.04
CA ILE A 227 -2.96 15.94 -27.33
C ILE A 227 -3.08 15.73 -28.85
N ALA A 228 -3.41 16.77 -29.62
CA ALA A 228 -3.50 16.69 -31.07
C ALA A 228 -2.15 16.33 -31.74
N GLN A 229 -1.03 16.87 -31.24
CA GLN A 229 0.31 16.53 -31.72
C GLN A 229 0.73 15.10 -31.35
N ALA A 230 0.29 14.59 -30.20
CA ALA A 230 0.55 13.19 -29.83
C ALA A 230 -0.22 12.19 -30.72
N GLU A 231 -1.32 12.60 -31.36
CA GLU A 231 -2.03 11.77 -32.34
C GLU A 231 -1.30 11.76 -33.70
N ASP A 232 -0.74 12.90 -34.12
CA ASP A 232 -0.05 13.06 -35.41
C ASP A 232 1.42 12.57 -35.44
N ASP A 233 2.07 12.41 -34.28
CA ASP A 233 3.44 11.84 -34.18
C ASP A 233 3.44 10.29 -34.20
N SER A 234 2.34 9.68 -34.66
CA SER A 234 2.26 8.27 -35.06
C SER A 234 2.95 8.04 -36.41
N GLY A 235 4.14 8.62 -36.59
CA GLY A 235 5.01 8.28 -37.72
C GLY A 235 5.49 6.83 -37.60
N PRO A 236 5.70 6.10 -38.72
CA PRO A 236 6.27 4.76 -38.72
C PRO A 236 7.77 4.84 -38.39
N GLY A 237 8.08 5.15 -37.14
CA GLY A 237 9.42 5.26 -36.57
C GLY A 237 9.68 4.07 -35.65
N GLU A 238 10.37 3.10 -36.21
CA GLU A 238 10.89 1.89 -35.61
C GLU A 238 11.85 2.23 -34.45
N GLU A 239 11.48 1.91 -33.20
CA GLU A 239 12.33 1.34 -32.12
C GLU A 239 11.64 1.30 -30.74
N THR A 240 10.98 0.16 -30.47
CA THR A 240 11.20 -0.69 -29.29
C THR A 240 11.12 -0.09 -27.87
N SER A 241 9.94 0.40 -27.49
CA SER A 241 9.32 -0.13 -26.28
C SER A 241 8.04 -0.80 -26.74
N ALA A 242 8.03 -2.14 -26.77
CA ALA A 242 6.87 -2.91 -27.20
C ALA A 242 5.72 -2.58 -26.25
N GLY A 243 4.91 -1.60 -26.65
CA GLY A 243 3.68 -1.21 -25.97
C GLY A 243 2.89 -2.48 -25.78
N ARG A 244 2.82 -2.95 -24.53
CA ARG A 244 1.93 -4.04 -24.19
C ARG A 244 0.54 -3.55 -24.61
N PRO A 245 -0.15 -4.25 -25.51
CA PRO A 245 -1.50 -3.87 -25.90
C PRO A 245 -2.32 -3.72 -24.63
N SER A 246 -2.85 -2.51 -24.40
CA SER A 246 -3.72 -2.23 -23.26
C SER A 246 -5.00 -3.03 -23.46
N ILE A 247 -5.22 -4.03 -22.62
CA ILE A 247 -6.42 -4.86 -22.65
C ILE A 247 -7.50 -4.13 -21.85
N CYS A 248 -8.67 -3.93 -22.44
CA CYS A 248 -9.83 -3.29 -21.83
C CYS A 248 -10.94 -4.31 -21.51
N THR A 249 -11.81 -3.98 -20.55
CA THR A 249 -13.02 -4.78 -20.29
C THR A 249 -13.86 -4.90 -21.56
N GLY A 250 -14.25 -6.13 -21.90
CA GLY A 250 -14.95 -6.47 -23.13
C GLY A 250 -14.05 -7.06 -24.23
N ASP A 251 -12.73 -6.94 -24.10
CA ASP A 251 -11.81 -7.49 -25.09
C ASP A 251 -11.76 -9.02 -25.06
N ARG A 252 -11.47 -9.60 -26.23
CA ARG A 252 -11.18 -11.02 -26.38
C ARG A 252 -9.76 -11.29 -25.91
N VAL A 253 -9.62 -12.14 -24.92
CA VAL A 253 -8.34 -12.50 -24.30
C VAL A 253 -8.15 -14.02 -24.31
N GLU A 254 -6.91 -14.44 -24.15
CA GLU A 254 -6.54 -15.83 -23.84
C GLU A 254 -5.92 -15.86 -22.44
N VAL A 255 -6.29 -16.86 -21.64
CA VAL A 255 -5.76 -17.10 -20.30
C VAL A 255 -5.06 -18.46 -20.22
N GLU A 256 -3.89 -18.49 -19.61
CA GLU A 256 -3.13 -19.73 -19.39
C GLU A 256 -3.64 -20.48 -18.16
N TYR A 257 -4.07 -21.73 -18.35
CA TYR A 257 -4.46 -22.65 -17.28
C TYR A 257 -3.82 -24.02 -17.52
N LYS A 258 -3.01 -24.49 -16.57
CA LYS A 258 -2.28 -25.78 -16.65
C LYS A 258 -1.45 -25.95 -17.93
N GLY A 259 -0.88 -24.86 -18.44
CA GLY A 259 -0.03 -24.85 -19.63
C GLY A 259 -0.80 -24.80 -20.96
N GLU A 260 -2.13 -24.72 -20.91
CA GLU A 260 -2.99 -24.53 -22.08
C GLU A 260 -3.62 -23.13 -22.08
N TRP A 261 -3.84 -22.56 -23.26
CA TRP A 261 -4.44 -21.22 -23.41
C TRP A 261 -5.92 -21.35 -23.79
N PHE A 262 -6.79 -20.71 -23.01
CA PHE A 262 -8.24 -20.71 -23.22
C PHE A 262 -8.71 -19.32 -23.61
N SER A 263 -9.46 -19.21 -24.71
CA SER A 263 -10.04 -17.93 -25.15
C SER A 263 -11.28 -17.57 -24.33
N GLY A 264 -11.48 -16.28 -24.09
CA GLY A 264 -12.61 -15.75 -23.35
C GLY A 264 -12.81 -14.24 -23.54
N LEU A 265 -13.76 -13.69 -22.78
CA LEU A 265 -14.03 -12.25 -22.69
C LEU A 265 -13.58 -11.71 -21.34
N LEU A 266 -12.82 -10.62 -21.33
CA LEU A 266 -12.41 -9.95 -20.09
C LEU A 266 -13.61 -9.20 -19.49
N GLN A 267 -14.10 -9.65 -18.33
CA GLN A 267 -15.23 -9.02 -17.62
C GLN A 267 -14.79 -7.88 -16.70
N GLY A 268 -13.55 -7.92 -16.20
CA GLY A 268 -13.00 -6.87 -15.35
C GLY A 268 -11.59 -7.20 -14.86
N VAL A 269 -10.93 -6.21 -14.28
CA VAL A 269 -9.58 -6.34 -13.70
C VAL A 269 -9.60 -5.79 -12.29
N ASP A 270 -9.38 -6.68 -11.32
CA ASP A 270 -9.32 -6.33 -9.89
C ASP A 270 -7.86 -6.44 -9.43
N ASN A 271 -7.21 -5.29 -9.25
CA ASN A 271 -5.79 -5.17 -8.93
C ASN A 271 -4.87 -5.77 -10.01
N ASN A 272 -4.49 -7.04 -9.85
CA ASN A 272 -3.63 -7.79 -10.77
C ASN A 272 -4.27 -9.14 -11.18
N LEU A 273 -5.57 -9.29 -10.93
CA LEU A 273 -6.37 -10.46 -11.29
C LEU A 273 -7.36 -10.05 -12.39
N ALA A 274 -7.35 -10.81 -13.48
CA ALA A 274 -8.32 -10.69 -14.55
C ALA A 274 -9.48 -11.66 -14.30
N ASN A 275 -10.70 -11.13 -14.39
CA ASN A 275 -11.94 -11.90 -14.35
C ASN A 275 -12.35 -12.17 -15.80
N ILE A 276 -12.25 -13.42 -16.26
CA ILE A 276 -12.43 -13.81 -17.67
C ILE A 276 -13.54 -14.84 -17.76
N GLN A 277 -14.50 -14.63 -18.65
CA GLN A 277 -15.47 -15.65 -19.01
C GLN A 277 -14.92 -16.45 -20.19
N CYS A 278 -14.39 -17.65 -19.93
CA CYS A 278 -13.83 -18.50 -20.99
C CYS A 278 -14.94 -19.09 -21.86
N ASP A 279 -14.67 -19.30 -23.15
CA ASP A 279 -15.65 -19.87 -24.10
C ASP A 279 -16.04 -21.31 -23.78
N VAL A 280 -15.20 -22.01 -23.02
CA VAL A 280 -15.39 -23.40 -22.59
C VAL A 280 -16.10 -23.52 -21.24
N ASP A 281 -16.30 -22.40 -20.53
CA ASP A 281 -16.94 -22.39 -19.22
C ASP A 281 -18.47 -22.47 -19.35
N SER A 282 -19.12 -23.13 -18.39
CA SER A 282 -20.58 -23.09 -18.27
C SER A 282 -21.07 -21.66 -18.01
N PRO A 283 -22.27 -21.27 -18.47
CA PRO A 283 -22.84 -19.95 -18.18
C PRO A 283 -22.83 -19.63 -16.67
N GLY A 284 -22.32 -18.46 -16.31
CA GLY A 284 -22.20 -18.01 -14.92
C GLY A 284 -20.90 -18.39 -14.21
N VAL A 285 -20.01 -19.16 -14.84
CA VAL A 285 -18.66 -19.44 -14.32
C VAL A 285 -17.69 -18.37 -14.85
N ILE A 286 -16.89 -17.79 -13.94
CA ILE A 286 -15.85 -16.81 -14.24
C ILE A 286 -14.51 -17.39 -13.81
N THR A 287 -13.56 -17.44 -14.74
CA THR A 287 -12.18 -17.83 -14.49
C THR A 287 -11.39 -16.61 -14.00
N VAL A 288 -10.75 -16.73 -12.84
CA VAL A 288 -9.89 -15.68 -12.26
C VAL A 288 -8.42 -16.08 -12.42
N ALA A 289 -7.62 -15.24 -13.06
CA ALA A 289 -6.19 -15.50 -13.28
C ALA A 289 -5.34 -14.23 -13.13
N PRO A 290 -4.06 -14.34 -12.77
CA PRO A 290 -3.14 -13.19 -12.77
C PRO A 290 -3.06 -12.55 -14.17
N LEU A 291 -2.97 -11.21 -14.26
CA LEU A 291 -2.80 -10.51 -15.54
C LEU A 291 -1.55 -10.98 -16.32
N THR A 292 -0.54 -11.48 -15.62
CA THR A 292 0.67 -12.08 -16.23
C THR A 292 0.38 -13.35 -17.03
N SER A 293 -0.74 -14.01 -16.75
CA SER A 293 -1.22 -15.23 -17.44
C SER A 293 -2.28 -14.91 -18.49
N VAL A 294 -2.48 -13.62 -18.81
CA VAL A 294 -3.47 -13.16 -19.79
C VAL A 294 -2.75 -12.48 -20.95
N ARG A 295 -3.23 -12.73 -22.16
CA ARG A 295 -2.79 -12.02 -23.36
C ARG A 295 -3.98 -11.71 -24.26
N PRO A 296 -3.86 -10.73 -25.18
CA PRO A 296 -4.88 -10.52 -26.21
C PRO A 296 -5.09 -11.80 -27.02
N ALA A 297 -6.35 -12.14 -27.31
CA ALA A 297 -6.66 -13.29 -28.13
C ALA A 297 -6.08 -13.09 -29.53
N ARG A 298 -5.50 -14.14 -30.10
CA ARG A 298 -5.08 -14.06 -31.51
C ARG A 298 -6.33 -13.86 -32.35
N PRO A 299 -6.34 -12.92 -33.31
CA PRO A 299 -7.44 -12.82 -34.26
C PRO A 299 -7.56 -14.19 -34.92
N ALA A 300 -8.69 -14.86 -34.73
CA ALA A 300 -8.94 -16.15 -35.35
C ALA A 300 -8.78 -15.93 -36.86
N ALA A 301 -7.68 -16.43 -37.42
CA ALA A 301 -7.43 -16.36 -38.85
C ALA A 301 -8.68 -16.88 -39.51
N ALA A 302 -9.42 -15.98 -40.19
CA ALA A 302 -10.79 -16.20 -40.63
C ALA A 302 -10.89 -17.61 -41.19
N ALA A 303 -11.50 -18.52 -40.42
CA ALA A 303 -11.46 -19.92 -40.74
C ALA A 303 -12.20 -20.06 -42.07
N GLU A 304 -11.44 -20.21 -43.16
CA GLU A 304 -11.98 -20.47 -44.49
C GLU A 304 -12.96 -21.61 -44.35
N GLY A 305 -14.23 -21.31 -44.58
CA GLY A 305 -15.33 -22.18 -44.29
C GLY A 305 -15.13 -23.53 -44.96
N LYS A 306 -14.73 -24.53 -44.17
CA LYS A 306 -15.00 -25.92 -44.49
C LYS A 306 -16.51 -26.07 -44.49
N LYS A 307 -17.11 -25.85 -45.67
CA LYS A 307 -18.51 -26.14 -45.97
C LYS A 307 -18.76 -27.57 -45.52
N LEU A 308 -19.41 -27.73 -44.36
CA LEU A 308 -19.97 -29.01 -43.96
C LEU A 308 -20.90 -29.46 -45.09
N PRO A 309 -20.67 -30.63 -45.71
CA PRO A 309 -21.59 -31.15 -46.70
C PRO A 309 -22.94 -31.33 -46.00
N ARG A 310 -23.93 -30.55 -46.45
CA ARG A 310 -25.33 -30.72 -46.07
C ARG A 310 -25.75 -32.13 -46.48
N HIS A 311 -25.76 -33.05 -45.51
CA HIS A 311 -26.32 -34.37 -45.72
C HIS A 311 -27.83 -34.21 -45.90
N MET A 312 -28.28 -34.40 -47.14
CA MET A 312 -29.68 -34.61 -47.47
C MET A 312 -30.19 -35.95 -46.91
N ARG A 313 -31.53 -36.00 -46.77
CA ARG A 313 -32.48 -37.14 -46.61
C ARG A 313 -33.01 -37.36 -45.18
N ALA A 314 -34.29 -37.69 -44.98
CA ALA A 314 -35.37 -38.07 -45.90
C ALA A 314 -36.73 -37.59 -45.41
N ARG A 315 -37.66 -37.41 -46.36
CA ARG A 315 -39.11 -37.42 -46.12
C ARG A 315 -39.53 -38.82 -45.65
N SER A 316 -40.41 -38.89 -44.67
CA SER A 316 -41.30 -40.04 -44.47
C SER A 316 -42.72 -39.58 -44.76
N MET A 317 -43.32 -40.18 -45.79
CA MET A 317 -44.76 -40.29 -45.97
C MET A 317 -45.18 -41.59 -45.26
N GLY A 318 -46.24 -41.51 -44.45
CA GLY A 318 -46.81 -42.63 -43.71
C GLY A 318 -47.66 -42.10 -42.56
#